data_AF-A0A528I1W3-F1
#
_entry.id   AF-A0A528I1W3-F1
#
_cell.length_a   1.000
_cell.length_b   1.000
_cell.length_c   1.000
_cell.angle_alpha   90.00
_cell.angle_beta   90.00
_cell.angle_gamma   90.00
#
_symmetry.space_group_name_H-M   'P 1'
#
loop_
_entity.id
_entity.type
_entity.pdbx_description
1 polymer ?
#
loop_
_entity_poly.entity_id
_entity_poly.type
_entity_poly.pdbx_seq_one_letter_code
_entity_poly.pdbx_strand_id
1 'polypeptide(L)'
;PILVPVTPPSAMSKPVRGYLAGHSCLDEDVLCNRWLTFPVAPRAGDLLVYANTGGYQMDLLENEFHRHPMPSRLCVVRDAHGQPALVPDIFGEA
;
A
#
# COMPACT_ATOMS: atom_id res chain seq x y z
N PRO A 1 -6.90 2.07 -5.51
CA PRO A 1 -6.33 2.25 -4.15
C PRO A 1 -7.06 3.39 -3.45
N ILE A 2 -7.03 3.40 -2.12
CA ILE A 2 -7.48 4.52 -1.30
C ILE A 2 -6.25 5.40 -1.04
N LEU A 3 -6.36 6.70 -1.34
CA LEU A 3 -5.35 7.68 -0.96
C LEU A 3 -5.62 8.14 0.47
N VAL A 4 -4.66 7.95 1.37
CA VAL A 4 -4.67 8.49 2.73
C VAL A 4 -3.60 9.59 2.78
N PRO A 5 -4.00 10.86 2.60
CA PRO A 5 -3.03 11.94 2.52
C PRO A 5 -2.54 12.33 3.91
N VAL A 6 -1.26 12.69 4.02
CA VAL A 6 -0.68 13.19 5.29
C VAL A 6 -1.28 14.53 5.66
N THR A 7 -1.53 15.38 4.66
CA THR A 7 -2.21 16.66 4.85
C THR A 7 -3.64 16.54 4.31
N PRO A 8 -4.67 16.89 5.10
CA PRO A 8 -6.04 16.87 4.63
C PRO A 8 -6.21 17.71 3.37
N PRO A 9 -6.92 17.19 2.35
CA PRO A 9 -7.15 17.92 1.12
C PRO A 9 -8.01 19.16 1.38
N SER A 10 -7.69 20.25 0.69
CA SER A 10 -8.54 21.46 0.73
C SER A 10 -9.84 21.19 -0.03
N ALA A 11 -10.93 21.85 0.37
CA ALA A 11 -12.20 21.81 -0.36
C ALA A 11 -12.08 22.32 -1.81
N MET A 12 -11.02 23.08 -2.14
CA MET A 12 -10.71 23.55 -3.49
C MET A 12 -9.84 22.59 -4.33
N SER A 13 -9.40 21.47 -3.76
CA SER A 13 -8.54 20.53 -4.47
C SER A 13 -9.28 19.91 -5.67
N LYS A 14 -8.59 19.83 -6.81
CA LYS A 14 -9.14 19.28 -8.05
C LYS A 14 -8.75 17.81 -8.18
N PRO A 15 -9.69 16.92 -8.57
CA PRO A 15 -9.36 15.55 -8.87
C PRO A 15 -8.33 15.45 -9.99
N VAL A 16 -7.43 14.47 -9.88
CA VAL A 16 -6.40 14.19 -10.89
C VAL A 16 -6.52 12.75 -11.36
N ARG A 17 -6.16 12.51 -12.61
CA ARG A 17 -6.00 11.14 -13.13
C ARG A 17 -4.53 10.79 -13.24
N GLY A 18 -4.20 9.56 -12.88
CA GLY A 18 -2.83 9.08 -12.90
C GLY A 18 -2.76 7.58 -13.14
N TYR A 19 -1.55 7.14 -13.47
CA TYR A 19 -1.14 5.75 -13.49
C TYR A 19 -0.13 5.55 -12.36
N LEU A 20 -0.08 4.36 -11.77
CA LEU A 20 0.86 4.05 -10.69
C LEU A 20 1.89 3.06 -11.20
N ALA A 21 3.13 3.52 -11.28
CA ALA A 21 4.30 2.68 -11.47
C ALA A 21 4.83 2.22 -10.10
N GLY A 22 5.56 1.10 -10.09
CA GLY A 22 6.39 0.70 -8.97
C GLY A 22 7.69 1.51 -8.92
N HIS A 23 8.70 0.95 -8.27
CA HIS A 23 9.95 1.64 -7.96
C HIS A 23 11.16 1.09 -8.73
N SER A 24 10.96 0.05 -9.54
CA SER A 24 12.03 -0.56 -10.32
C SER A 24 12.22 0.15 -11.67
N CYS A 25 13.28 -0.23 -12.37
CA CYS A 25 13.60 0.26 -13.71
C CYS A 25 12.92 -0.52 -14.84
N LEU A 26 12.03 -1.46 -14.54
CA LEU A 26 11.32 -2.24 -15.55
C LEU A 26 10.10 -1.48 -16.07
N ASP A 27 9.93 -1.45 -17.39
CA ASP A 27 8.76 -0.84 -18.04
C ASP A 27 7.43 -1.49 -17.58
N GLU A 28 7.50 -2.76 -17.20
CA GLU A 28 6.36 -3.57 -16.76
C GLU A 28 6.03 -3.38 -15.27
N ASP A 29 6.83 -2.62 -14.52
CA ASP A 29 6.59 -2.36 -13.10
C ASP A 29 5.49 -1.32 -12.91
N VAL A 30 4.27 -1.77 -13.18
CA VAL A 30 3.05 -0.99 -13.05
C VAL A 30 2.13 -1.66 -12.03
N LEU A 31 1.77 -0.91 -10.99
CA LEU A 31 0.95 -1.44 -9.89
C LEU A 31 -0.51 -1.65 -10.30
N CYS A 32 -0.98 -0.95 -11.34
CA CYS A 32 -2.32 -1.15 -11.87
C CYS A 32 -2.41 -0.83 -13.36
N ASN A 33 -2.95 -1.77 -14.14
CA ASN A 33 -3.13 -1.60 -15.58
C ASN A 33 -4.34 -0.73 -15.99
N ARG A 34 -4.67 0.29 -15.20
CA ARG A 34 -5.81 1.19 -15.45
C ARG A 34 -5.54 2.60 -14.94
N TRP A 35 -6.18 3.59 -15.55
CA TRP A 35 -6.22 4.94 -15.02
C TRP A 35 -6.97 4.99 -13.69
N LEU A 36 -6.37 5.66 -12.71
CA LEU A 36 -6.97 5.93 -11.41
C LEU A 36 -7.33 7.41 -11.33
N THR A 37 -8.40 7.72 -10.60
CA THR A 37 -8.78 9.08 -10.25
C THR A 37 -8.54 9.27 -8.76
N PHE A 38 -7.76 10.28 -8.40
CA PHE A 38 -7.51 10.67 -7.02
C PHE A 38 -8.24 11.98 -6.71
N PRO A 39 -8.73 12.18 -5.47
CA PRO A 39 -9.40 13.42 -5.10
C PRO A 39 -8.44 14.62 -5.12
N VAL A 40 -7.14 14.39 -4.88
CA VAL A 40 -6.05 15.34 -5.01
C VAL A 40 -4.83 14.65 -5.61
N ALA A 41 -3.85 15.40 -6.10
CA ALA A 41 -2.58 14.82 -6.52
C ALA A 41 -1.86 14.17 -5.32
N PRO A 42 -1.57 12.86 -5.36
CA PRO A 42 -0.75 12.21 -4.33
C PRO A 42 0.62 12.88 -4.20
N ARG A 43 1.15 12.96 -2.99
CA ARG A 43 2.45 13.57 -2.68
C ARG A 43 3.34 12.56 -1.93
N ALA A 44 4.65 12.80 -1.96
CA ALA A 44 5.57 12.04 -1.15
C ALA A 44 5.15 12.10 0.34
N GLY A 45 5.09 10.94 0.98
CA GLY A 45 4.60 10.78 2.35
C GLY A 45 3.15 10.28 2.45
N ASP A 46 2.31 10.50 1.44
CA ASP A 46 0.95 9.95 1.43
C ASP A 46 0.98 8.42 1.35
N LEU A 47 -0.06 7.78 1.89
CA LEU A 47 -0.23 6.33 1.79
C LEU A 47 -1.24 5.98 0.69
N LEU A 48 -0.90 4.95 -0.09
CA LEU A 48 -1.81 4.30 -1.04
C LEU A 48 -2.18 2.92 -0.50
N VAL A 49 -3.44 2.75 -0.14
CA VAL A 49 -3.94 1.50 0.45
C VAL A 49 -4.65 0.67 -0.61
N TYR A 50 -4.15 -0.54 -0.84
CA TYR A 50 -4.80 -1.55 -1.66
C TYR A 50 -5.47 -2.56 -0.74
N ALA A 51 -6.79 -2.72 -0.89
CA ALA A 51 -7.54 -3.75 -0.19
C ALA A 51 -7.52 -5.06 -0.98
N ASN A 52 -7.82 -6.17 -0.30
CA ASN A 52 -7.99 -7.51 -0.89
C ASN A 52 -6.72 -8.06 -1.58
N THR A 53 -5.53 -7.75 -1.04
CA THR A 53 -4.24 -8.20 -1.58
C THR A 53 -3.69 -9.47 -0.93
N GLY A 54 -4.37 -10.02 0.09
CA GLY A 54 -3.81 -11.12 0.90
C GLY A 54 -3.59 -12.42 0.12
N GLY A 55 -4.46 -12.76 -0.83
CA GLY A 55 -4.35 -13.97 -1.65
C GLY A 55 -4.05 -13.65 -3.12
N TYR A 56 -3.23 -14.48 -3.73
CA TYR A 56 -2.66 -14.39 -5.08
C TYR A 56 -1.88 -13.11 -5.43
N GLN A 57 -1.76 -12.15 -4.51
CA GLN A 57 -0.92 -10.98 -4.68
C GLN A 57 0.21 -11.01 -3.65
N MET A 58 -0.09 -10.86 -2.37
CA MET A 58 0.93 -10.88 -1.32
C MET A 58 1.65 -12.24 -1.24
N ASP A 59 0.90 -13.33 -1.12
CA ASP A 59 1.42 -14.71 -1.06
C ASP A 59 2.28 -15.14 -2.27
N LEU A 60 2.02 -14.59 -3.47
CA LEU A 60 2.75 -14.94 -4.70
C LEU A 60 3.84 -13.95 -5.09
N LEU A 61 3.70 -12.66 -4.75
CA LEU A 61 4.56 -11.60 -5.27
C LEU A 61 5.47 -10.98 -4.20
N GLU A 62 5.27 -11.28 -2.92
CA GLU A 62 6.16 -10.79 -1.87
C GLU A 62 7.54 -11.42 -1.99
N ASN A 63 8.56 -10.59 -2.23
CA ASN A 63 9.94 -11.03 -2.43
C ASN A 63 10.92 -9.85 -2.20
N GLU A 64 12.22 -10.17 -2.23
CA GLU A 64 13.31 -9.20 -2.13
C GLU A 64 13.78 -8.71 -3.51
N PHE A 65 12.84 -8.39 -4.40
CA PHE A 65 13.19 -7.92 -5.74
C PHE A 65 14.11 -6.68 -5.67
N HIS A 66 15.14 -6.66 -6.52
CA HIS A 66 16.18 -5.63 -6.51
C HIS A 66 16.88 -5.40 -5.16
N ARG A 67 16.93 -6.43 -4.30
CA ARG A 67 17.54 -6.35 -2.95
C ARG A 67 16.85 -5.34 -2.03
N HIS A 68 15.61 -4.95 -2.36
CA HIS A 68 14.77 -4.29 -1.38
C HIS A 68 14.38 -5.29 -0.29
N PRO A 69 14.28 -4.84 0.97
CA PRO A 69 13.89 -5.73 2.06
C PRO A 69 12.48 -6.29 1.82
N MET A 70 12.21 -7.47 2.37
CA MET A 70 10.85 -8.01 2.40
C MET A 70 9.87 -6.97 2.97
N PRO A 71 8.70 -6.79 2.33
CA PRO A 71 7.63 -5.98 2.89
C PRO A 71 7.29 -6.40 4.32
N SER A 72 6.99 -5.42 5.17
CA SER A 72 6.55 -5.72 6.54
C SER A 72 5.11 -6.22 6.54
N ARG A 73 4.88 -7.37 7.17
CA ARG A 73 3.54 -7.91 7.43
C ARG A 73 3.14 -7.69 8.87
N LEU A 74 1.91 -7.21 9.07
CA LEU A 74 1.34 -6.91 10.37
C LEU A 74 -0.06 -7.53 10.46
N CYS A 75 -0.39 -8.05 11.64
CA CYS A 75 -1.73 -8.46 12.00
C CYS A 75 -2.37 -7.42 12.93
N VAL A 76 -3.66 -7.13 12.71
CA VAL A 76 -4.48 -6.39 13.68
C VAL A 76 -5.14 -7.41 14.60
N VAL A 77 -4.76 -7.40 15.88
CA VAL A 77 -5.35 -8.25 16.93
C VAL A 77 -6.11 -7.38 17.94
N ARG A 78 -6.89 -8.00 18.83
CA ARG A 78 -7.47 -7.30 19.99
C ARG A 78 -6.60 -7.54 21.22
N ASP A 79 -6.27 -6.48 21.95
CA ASP A 79 -5.56 -6.58 23.22
C ASP A 79 -6.49 -7.05 24.36
N ALA A 80 -5.94 -7.15 25.58
CA ALA A 80 -6.69 -7.54 26.78
C ALA A 80 -7.86 -6.60 27.13
N HIS A 81 -7.85 -5.38 26.60
CA HIS A 81 -8.90 -4.36 26.77
C HIS A 81 -9.82 -4.26 25.53
N GLY A 82 -9.67 -5.17 24.56
CA GLY A 82 -10.46 -5.21 23.33
C GLY A 82 -10.06 -4.16 22.28
N GLN A 83 -9.00 -3.38 22.50
CA GLN A 83 -8.50 -2.36 21.58
C GLN A 83 -7.68 -2.99 20.45
N PRO A 84 -7.69 -2.40 19.23
CA PRO A 84 -6.86 -2.89 18.14
C PRO A 84 -5.38 -2.67 18.45
N ALA A 85 -4.58 -3.74 18.33
CA ALA A 85 -3.13 -3.71 18.43
C ALA A 85 -2.52 -4.27 17.14
N LEU A 86 -1.44 -3.64 16.67
CA LEU A 86 -0.64 -4.13 15.56
C LEU A 86 0.46 -5.03 16.11
N VAL A 87 0.55 -6.25 15.59
CA VAL A 87 1.63 -7.18 15.89
C VAL A 87 2.30 -7.63 14.59
N PRO A 88 3.62 -7.86 14.59
CA PRO A 88 4.30 -8.48 13.46
C PRO A 88 3.69 -9.84 13.09
N ASP A 89 3.53 -10.09 11.79
CA ASP A 89 3.13 -11.38 11.25
C ASP A 89 4.36 -12.29 11.08
N ILE A 90 4.86 -12.83 12.20
CA ILE A 90 6.09 -13.66 12.27
C ILE A 90 5.74 -15.17 12.29
N PHE A 91 4.47 -15.56 12.17
CA PHE A 91 4.11 -16.98 12.18
C PHE A 91 4.60 -17.67 10.89
N GLY A 92 5.83 -18.19 10.88
CA GLY A 92 6.38 -18.95 9.75
C GLY A 92 7.90 -19.08 9.65
N GLU A 93 8.70 -18.33 10.40
CA GLU A 93 10.17 -18.50 10.44
C GLU A 93 10.59 -19.05 11.81
N ALA A 94 10.66 -20.38 11.89
CA ALA A 94 11.34 -21.14 12.94
C ALA A 94 12.35 -22.08 12.28
#